data_AF-A0A1F3KBZ3-F1
#
_entry.id   AF-A0A1F3KBZ3-F1
#
_cell.length_a   1.000
_cell.length_b   1.000
_cell.length_c   1.000
_cell.angle_alpha   90.00
_cell.angle_beta   90.00
_cell.angle_gamma   90.00
#
_symmetry.space_group_name_H-M   'P 1'
#
loop_
_entity.id
_entity.type
_entity.pdbx_description
1 polymer ?
#
loop_
_entity_poly.entity_id
_entity_poly.type
_entity_poly.pdbx_seq_one_letter_code
_entity_poly.pdbx_strand_id
1 'polypeptide(L)'
;MDILKLSELLPDTKRGNVINYQVTKSGTSSYANYRAAMRARSKAEFYSKLCIVVEEVDETEMWLELIITSDILNNDLTQKLHCESLELLKILASMRKNISKTHSPDSLQSPQPSQSPQPSQSLQSPQSPQPLQSNN
;
A
#
# COMPACT_ATOMS: atom_id res chain seq x y z
N MET A 1 7.18 5.34 -19.82
CA MET A 1 7.38 6.79 -19.66
C MET A 1 8.66 7.23 -20.35
N ASP A 2 8.51 7.83 -21.52
CA ASP A 2 9.58 8.38 -22.35
C ASP A 2 10.02 9.78 -21.89
N ILE A 3 10.36 9.93 -20.60
CA ILE A 3 10.68 11.24 -19.99
C ILE A 3 11.88 11.92 -20.65
N LEU A 4 12.91 11.17 -21.04
CA LEU A 4 14.06 11.75 -21.73
C LEU A 4 13.68 12.33 -23.10
N LYS A 5 12.76 11.68 -23.81
CA LYS A 5 12.23 12.20 -25.08
C LYS A 5 11.42 13.48 -24.85
N LEU A 6 10.64 13.56 -23.78
CA LEU A 6 9.96 14.80 -23.39
C LEU A 6 10.97 15.92 -23.07
N SER A 7 12.06 15.60 -22.37
CA SER A 7 13.10 16.55 -21.99
C SER A 7 13.75 17.24 -23.19
N GLU A 8 13.84 16.55 -24.33
CA GLU A 8 14.38 17.10 -25.58
C GLU A 8 13.41 18.05 -26.30
N LEU A 9 12.12 18.01 -25.97
CA LEU A 9 11.06 18.79 -26.62
C LEU A 9 10.65 20.04 -25.84
N LEU A 10 11.04 20.14 -24.56
CA LEU A 10 10.69 21.30 -23.73
C LEU A 10 11.42 22.56 -24.24
N PRO A 11 10.75 23.73 -24.21
CA PRO A 11 11.30 24.95 -24.76
C PRO A 11 12.49 25.47 -23.94
N ASP A 12 13.54 25.91 -24.64
CA ASP A 12 14.72 26.55 -24.02
C ASP A 12 14.39 27.97 -23.54
N THR A 13 13.71 28.02 -22.41
CA THR A 13 13.33 29.24 -21.69
C THR A 13 13.65 29.05 -20.22
N LYS A 14 13.82 30.13 -19.45
CA LYS A 14 14.08 30.02 -18.00
C LYS A 14 13.07 29.13 -17.28
N ARG A 15 11.77 29.31 -17.55
CA ARG A 15 10.69 28.49 -16.98
C ARG A 15 10.73 27.05 -17.49
N GLY A 16 10.92 26.86 -18.81
CA GLY A 16 11.01 25.53 -19.42
C GLY A 16 12.19 24.72 -18.87
N ASN A 17 13.35 25.34 -18.69
CA ASN A 17 14.56 24.66 -18.17
C ASN A 17 14.41 24.22 -16.71
N VAL A 18 13.74 25.02 -15.88
CA VAL A 18 13.43 24.63 -14.49
C VAL A 18 12.52 23.40 -14.48
N ILE A 19 11.44 23.42 -15.26
CA ILE A 19 10.48 22.30 -15.31
C ILE A 19 11.12 21.07 -15.93
N ASN A 20 11.94 21.24 -16.97
CA ASN A 20 12.69 20.16 -17.61
C ASN A 20 13.60 19.45 -16.60
N TYR A 21 14.36 20.21 -15.81
CA TYR A 21 15.19 19.63 -14.75
C TYR A 21 14.35 18.83 -13.75
N GLN A 22 13.23 19.40 -13.28
CA GLN A 22 12.39 18.77 -12.27
C GLN A 22 11.74 17.47 -12.79
N VAL A 23 11.08 17.50 -13.94
CA VAL A 23 10.41 16.31 -14.53
C VAL A 23 11.41 15.23 -14.93
N THR A 24 12.58 15.63 -15.46
CA THR A 24 13.64 14.68 -15.84
C THR A 24 14.22 13.99 -14.61
N LYS A 25 14.47 14.76 -13.55
CA LYS A 25 14.97 14.22 -12.28
C LYS A 25 13.97 13.26 -11.65
N SER A 26 12.72 13.68 -11.42
CA SER A 26 11.71 12.82 -10.78
C SER A 26 11.43 11.56 -11.62
N GLY A 27 11.34 11.69 -12.95
CA GLY A 27 11.08 10.57 -13.84
C GLY A 27 12.21 9.54 -13.87
N THR A 28 13.47 9.99 -13.85
CA THR A 28 14.64 9.09 -13.81
C THR A 28 14.85 8.48 -12.42
N SER A 29 14.61 9.25 -11.35
CA SER A 29 14.60 8.77 -9.97
C SER A 29 13.56 7.67 -9.75
N SER A 30 12.34 7.84 -10.29
CA SER A 30 11.29 6.81 -10.26
C SER A 30 11.78 5.46 -10.78
N TYR A 31 12.46 5.46 -11.95
CA TYR A 31 13.03 4.25 -12.54
C TYR A 31 14.13 3.65 -11.67
N ALA A 32 15.05 4.48 -11.17
CA ALA A 32 16.16 4.03 -10.33
C ALA A 32 15.67 3.42 -9.01
N ASN A 33 14.74 4.08 -8.34
CA ASN A 33 14.14 3.63 -7.08
C ASN A 33 13.31 2.35 -7.28
N TYR A 34 12.57 2.22 -8.40
CA TYR A 34 11.83 1.00 -8.68
C TYR A 34 12.77 -0.20 -8.86
N ARG A 35 13.87 0.00 -9.59
CA ARG A 35 14.91 -1.02 -9.73
C ARG A 35 15.58 -1.35 -8.37
N ALA A 36 15.71 -0.38 -7.47
CA ALA A 36 16.22 -0.61 -6.13
C ALA A 36 15.22 -1.38 -5.24
N ALA A 37 13.91 -1.12 -5.40
CA ALA A 37 12.84 -1.87 -4.73
C ALA A 37 12.82 -3.32 -5.18
N MET A 38 12.94 -3.58 -6.48
CA MET A 38 13.02 -4.95 -7.04
C MET A 38 14.22 -5.76 -6.55
N ARG A 39 15.24 -5.12 -5.97
CA ARG A 39 16.41 -5.78 -5.36
C ARG A 39 16.40 -5.76 -3.83
N ALA A 40 15.28 -5.41 -3.20
CA ALA A 40 15.15 -5.43 -1.76
C ALA A 40 15.38 -6.84 -1.19
N ARG A 41 15.97 -6.92 0.00
CA ARG A 41 16.34 -8.19 0.65
C ARG A 41 15.28 -8.69 1.63
N SER A 42 14.24 -7.90 1.87
CA SER A 42 13.11 -8.25 2.72
C SER A 42 11.83 -7.57 2.23
N LYS A 43 10.67 -8.07 2.70
CA LYS A 43 9.37 -7.45 2.42
C LYS A 43 9.27 -6.03 2.99
N ALA A 44 9.84 -5.78 4.17
CA ALA A 44 9.85 -4.46 4.80
C ALA A 44 10.72 -3.47 4.01
N GLU A 45 11.91 -3.89 3.58
CA GLU A 45 12.77 -3.07 2.70
C GLU A 45 12.08 -2.80 1.37
N PHE A 46 11.42 -3.82 0.78
CA PHE A 46 10.67 -3.67 -0.45
C PHE A 46 9.54 -2.64 -0.31
N TYR A 47 8.74 -2.75 0.75
CA TYR A 47 7.67 -1.81 1.05
C TYR A 47 8.19 -0.37 1.20
N SER A 48 9.25 -0.18 1.99
CA SER A 48 9.85 1.14 2.21
C SER A 48 10.33 1.77 0.90
N LYS A 49 11.05 1.01 0.06
CA LYS A 49 11.50 1.50 -1.24
C LYS A 49 10.34 1.75 -2.20
N LEU A 50 9.30 0.91 -2.15
CA LEU A 50 8.11 1.11 -2.98
C LEU A 50 7.35 2.40 -2.61
N CYS A 51 7.33 2.81 -1.34
CA CYS A 51 6.78 4.11 -0.95
C CYS A 51 7.52 5.25 -1.65
N ILE A 52 8.86 5.21 -1.66
CA ILE A 52 9.68 6.22 -2.35
C ILE A 52 9.35 6.24 -3.86
N VAL A 53 9.20 5.07 -4.49
CA VAL A 53 8.83 5.02 -5.92
C VAL A 53 7.46 5.65 -6.17
N VAL A 54 6.49 5.41 -5.30
CA VAL A 54 5.15 6.03 -5.42
C VAL A 54 5.25 7.55 -5.34
N GLU A 55 6.03 8.08 -4.41
CA GLU A 55 6.26 9.53 -4.26
C GLU A 55 6.93 10.14 -5.50
N GLU A 56 7.95 9.49 -6.05
CA GLU A 56 8.66 9.98 -7.25
C GLU A 56 7.79 9.94 -8.52
N VAL A 57 6.92 8.93 -8.64
CA VAL A 57 5.99 8.82 -9.78
C VAL A 57 4.87 9.85 -9.65
N ASP A 58 4.36 10.09 -8.45
CA ASP A 58 3.38 11.15 -8.16
C ASP A 58 3.96 12.54 -8.49
N GLU A 59 5.20 12.82 -8.08
CA GLU A 59 5.87 14.08 -8.45
C GLU A 59 6.05 14.21 -9.97
N THR A 60 6.41 13.13 -10.66
CA THR A 60 6.54 13.12 -12.13
C THR A 60 5.20 13.41 -12.82
N GLU A 61 4.12 12.80 -12.33
CA GLU A 61 2.76 13.00 -12.81
C GLU A 61 2.32 14.46 -12.63
N MET A 62 2.53 15.03 -11.45
CA MET A 62 2.27 16.44 -11.15
C MET A 62 3.04 17.38 -12.10
N TRP A 63 4.32 17.10 -12.40
CA TRP A 63 5.07 17.91 -13.37
C TRP A 63 4.51 17.81 -14.79
N LEU A 64 4.04 16.63 -15.22
CA LEU A 64 3.38 16.44 -16.51
C LEU A 64 2.05 17.20 -16.59
N GLU A 65 1.24 17.13 -15.54
CA GLU A 65 0.01 17.93 -15.41
C GLU A 65 0.31 19.43 -15.48
N LEU A 66 1.35 19.90 -14.78
CA LEU A 66 1.74 21.30 -14.80
C LEU A 66 2.20 21.76 -16.18
N ILE A 67 2.96 20.93 -16.92
CA ILE A 67 3.39 21.25 -18.30
C ILE A 67 2.17 21.46 -19.20
N ILE A 68 1.14 20.63 -19.06
CA ILE A 68 -0.11 20.71 -19.84
C ILE A 68 -0.93 21.94 -19.44
N THR A 69 -1.21 22.10 -18.15
CA THR A 69 -2.08 23.16 -17.61
C THR A 69 -1.48 24.56 -17.75
N SER A 70 -0.15 24.67 -17.79
CA SER A 70 0.55 25.94 -18.04
C SER A 70 0.86 26.21 -19.53
N ASP A 71 0.37 25.34 -20.42
CA ASP A 71 0.54 25.43 -21.87
C ASP A 71 2.02 25.56 -22.31
N ILE A 72 2.93 24.89 -21.59
CA ILE A 72 4.36 24.87 -21.92
C ILE A 72 4.62 23.93 -23.10
N LEU A 73 4.00 22.75 -23.07
CA LEU A 73 4.09 21.76 -24.13
C LEU A 73 2.88 20.83 -24.05
N ASN A 74 1.82 21.15 -24.79
CA ASN A 74 0.59 20.37 -24.81
C ASN A 74 0.44 19.60 -26.13
N ASN A 75 1.25 18.55 -26.29
CA ASN A 75 1.22 17.67 -27.46
C ASN A 75 0.83 16.23 -27.10
N ASP A 76 0.61 15.40 -28.11
CA ASP A 76 0.21 14.00 -27.94
C ASP A 76 1.16 13.20 -27.05
N LEU A 77 2.47 13.47 -27.13
CA LEU A 77 3.46 12.81 -26.27
C LEU A 77 3.23 13.17 -24.80
N THR A 78 3.06 14.45 -24.49
CA THR A 78 2.89 14.93 -23.11
C THR A 78 1.60 14.41 -22.51
N GLN A 79 0.51 14.44 -23.28
CA GLN A 79 -0.79 13.87 -22.88
C GLN A 79 -0.70 12.37 -22.63
N LYS A 80 -0.03 11.64 -23.53
CA LYS A 80 0.21 10.21 -23.37
C LYS A 80 1.01 9.92 -22.10
N LEU A 81 2.10 10.67 -21.85
CA LEU A 81 2.93 10.49 -20.66
C LEU A 81 2.17 10.79 -19.37
N HIS A 82 1.33 11.82 -19.35
CA HIS A 82 0.45 12.12 -18.24
C HIS A 82 -0.48 10.94 -17.93
N CYS A 83 -1.20 10.42 -18.94
CA CYS A 83 -2.04 9.24 -18.78
C CYS A 83 -1.26 7.99 -18.30
N GLU A 84 -0.11 7.69 -18.90
CA GLU A 84 0.76 6.58 -18.49
C GLU A 84 1.21 6.73 -17.03
N SER A 85 1.57 7.94 -16.61
CA SER A 85 2.03 8.21 -15.25
C SER A 85 0.91 8.01 -14.21
N LEU A 86 -0.31 8.42 -14.52
CA LEU A 86 -1.49 8.15 -13.68
C LEU A 86 -1.80 6.65 -13.56
N GLU A 87 -1.71 5.91 -14.66
CA GLU A 87 -1.89 4.45 -14.64
C GLU A 87 -0.82 3.78 -13.77
N LEU A 88 0.44 4.18 -13.96
CA LEU A 88 1.57 3.67 -13.17
C LEU A 88 1.38 3.98 -11.68
N LEU A 89 0.99 5.20 -11.33
CA LEU A 89 0.72 5.61 -9.96
C LEU A 89 -0.36 4.72 -9.32
N LYS A 90 -1.47 4.46 -10.03
CA LYS A 90 -2.55 3.58 -9.57
C LYS A 90 -2.05 2.15 -9.31
N ILE A 91 -1.24 1.61 -10.23
CA ILE A 91 -0.66 0.27 -10.08
C ILE A 91 0.26 0.20 -8.86
N LEU A 92 1.19 1.14 -8.72
CA LEU A 92 2.14 1.18 -7.63
C LEU A 92 1.46 1.40 -6.27
N ALA A 93 0.47 2.29 -6.20
CA ALA A 93 -0.32 2.52 -5.00
C ALA A 93 -1.12 1.28 -4.58
N SER A 94 -1.70 0.56 -5.54
CA SER A 94 -2.39 -0.71 -5.30
C SER A 94 -1.42 -1.77 -4.77
N MET A 95 -0.25 -1.92 -5.38
CA MET A 95 0.80 -2.83 -4.92
C MET A 95 1.25 -2.51 -3.50
N ARG A 96 1.51 -1.23 -3.19
CA ARG A 96 1.87 -0.75 -1.84
C ARG A 96 0.80 -1.13 -0.81
N LYS A 97 -0.48 -0.91 -1.12
CA LYS A 97 -1.62 -1.25 -0.26
C LYS A 97 -1.74 -2.76 -0.02
N ASN A 98 -1.42 -3.59 -1.01
CA ASN A 98 -1.49 -5.04 -0.87
C ASN A 98 -0.37 -5.57 0.03
N ILE A 99 0.85 -5.02 -0.10
CA ILE A 99 1.99 -5.41 0.74
C ILE A 99 1.77 -5.01 2.20
N SER A 100 1.19 -3.83 2.48
CA SER A 100 0.91 -3.40 3.85
C SER A 100 -0.07 -4.33 4.56
N LYS A 101 -1.07 -4.87 3.86
CA LYS A 101 -2.02 -5.86 4.44
C LYS A 101 -1.32 -7.15 4.86
N THR A 102 -0.29 -7.58 4.14
CA THR A 102 0.52 -8.75 4.48
C THR A 102 1.46 -8.48 5.67
N HIS A 103 1.69 -7.21 6.01
CA HIS A 103 2.57 -6.78 7.10
C HIS A 103 1.81 -6.36 8.37
N SER A 104 0.48 -6.46 8.38
CA SER A 104 -0.27 -6.47 9.64
C SER A 104 0.24 -7.67 10.45
N PRO A 105 0.85 -7.49 11.63
CA PRO A 105 0.98 -8.60 12.55
C PRO A 105 -0.45 -9.07 12.82
N ASP A 106 -0.74 -10.32 12.46
CA ASP A 106 -2.02 -10.95 12.71
C ASP A 106 -2.43 -10.71 14.17
N SER A 107 -3.70 -10.31 14.33
CA SER A 107 -4.50 -10.48 15.54
C SER A 107 -3.82 -10.21 16.88
N LEU A 108 -3.94 -8.96 17.36
CA LEU A 108 -4.33 -8.77 18.75
C LEU A 108 -5.75 -9.32 18.91
N GLN A 109 -5.86 -10.66 18.97
CA GLN A 109 -6.98 -11.30 19.62
C GLN A 109 -6.94 -10.79 21.05
N SER A 110 -7.84 -9.87 21.40
CA SER A 110 -8.11 -9.56 22.80
C SER A 110 -8.33 -10.90 23.52
N PRO A 111 -7.66 -11.13 24.66
CA PRO A 111 -7.88 -12.36 25.40
C PRO A 111 -9.39 -12.46 25.69
N GLN A 112 -10.01 -13.54 25.22
CA GLN A 112 -11.38 -13.86 25.56
C GLN A 112 -11.50 -13.85 27.10
N PRO A 113 -12.57 -13.28 27.68
CA PRO A 113 -12.76 -13.33 29.11
C PRO A 113 -12.77 -14.80 29.54
N SER A 114 -11.85 -15.13 30.44
CA SER A 114 -11.75 -16.43 31.09
C SER A 114 -13.12 -16.85 31.59
N GLN A 115 -13.67 -17.93 31.03
CA GLN A 115 -14.88 -18.55 31.57
C GLN A 115 -14.58 -18.96 33.01
N SER A 116 -15.36 -18.44 33.94
CA SER A 116 -15.36 -18.84 35.35
C SER A 116 -15.57 -20.36 35.43
N PRO A 117 -14.83 -21.09 36.28
CA PRO A 117 -15.08 -22.51 36.44
C PRO A 117 -16.48 -22.73 37.02
N GLN A 118 -17.28 -23.58 36.34
CA GLN A 118 -18.56 -24.02 36.86
C GLN A 118 -18.34 -24.81 38.16
N PRO A 119 -19.20 -24.64 39.19
CA PRO A 119 -19.07 -25.37 40.44
C PRO A 119 -19.30 -26.86 40.22
N SER A 120 -18.34 -27.65 40.72
CA SER A 120 -18.33 -29.10 40.71
C SER A 120 -19.57 -29.67 41.42
N GLN A 121 -20.21 -30.66 40.78
CA GLN A 121 -21.31 -31.43 41.37
C GLN A 121 -20.82 -32.09 42.66
N SER A 122 -21.40 -31.69 43.79
CA SER A 122 -21.21 -32.36 45.07
C SER A 122 -21.91 -33.72 45.03
N LEU A 123 -21.14 -34.79 45.25
CA LEU A 123 -21.62 -36.14 45.50
C LEU A 123 -22.72 -36.11 46.59
N GLN A 124 -23.93 -36.54 46.25
CA GLN A 124 -24.96 -36.87 47.21
C GLN A 124 -24.77 -38.32 47.67
N SER A 125 -24.52 -38.49 48.96
CA SER A 125 -24.39 -39.76 49.67
C SER A 125 -25.63 -40.66 49.51
N PRO A 126 -25.48 -42.00 49.59
CA PRO A 126 -26.59 -42.93 49.38
C PRO A 126 -27.61 -42.86 50.52
N GLN A 127 -28.89 -42.68 50.17
CA GLN A 127 -30.01 -42.81 51.10
C GLN A 127 -30.28 -44.29 51.43
N SER A 128 -30.49 -44.56 52.72
CA SER A 128 -30.86 -45.87 53.26
C SER A 128 -32.31 -46.25 52.90
N PRO A 129 -32.64 -47.55 52.77
CA PRO A 129 -33.95 -48.00 52.31
C PRO A 129 -35.05 -47.87 53.39
N GLN A 130 -36.23 -47.38 53.01
CA GLN A 130 -37.45 -47.47 53.82
C GLN A 130 -38.29 -48.71 53.46
N PRO A 131 -38.99 -49.31 54.44
CA PRO A 131 -39.60 -50.65 54.32
C PRO A 131 -40.93 -50.67 53.56
N LEU A 132 -41.22 -51.85 52.99
CA LEU A 132 -42.49 -52.19 52.35
C LEU A 132 -43.69 -51.96 53.27
N GLN A 133 -44.73 -51.33 52.74
CA GLN A 133 -46.10 -51.46 53.25
C GLN A 133 -46.96 -52.19 52.23
N SER A 134 -47.63 -53.23 52.73
CA SER A 134 -48.46 -54.19 52.00
C SER A 134 -49.79 -53.61 51.52
N ASN A 135 -50.29 -54.24 50.44
CA ASN A 135 -51.61 -54.16 49.81
C ASN A 135 -52.81 -53.91 50.74
N ASN A 136 -53.80 -53.19 50.18
CA ASN A 136 -55.12 -53.76 49.89
C ASN A 136 -55.77 -53.04 48.69
#